data_AF-A0AAD6NLN5-F1
#
_entry.id   AF-A0AAD6NLN5-F1
#
_cell.length_a   1.000
_cell.length_b   1.000
_cell.length_c   1.000
_cell.angle_alpha   90.00
_cell.angle_beta   90.00
_cell.angle_gamma   90.00
#
_symmetry.space_group_name_H-M   'P 1'
#
loop_
_entity.id
_entity.type
_entity.pdbx_description
1 polymer ?
#
loop_
_entity_poly.entity_id
_entity_poly.type
_entity_poly.pdbx_seq_one_letter_code
_entity_poly.pdbx_strand_id
1 'polypeptide(L)'
;MVSHREHGHRIHSAHSKIMISAPARRESLVKITQPGKASSPAEGRTGGPAYAIGLFQASADAADSADIGQRLQGWPTDSSMISSCRRRQAALSRVLFKVAQRLPTPIAEPLSFWTSTAIARNSFTGINSLHTMTKDIKVAIIALSGVGGVGKAFIAQLDNYIQRNHATISISVVYVARSSAAIISRDYSPLPLTAIVPEKLDAVGGPPLSVPDLIQFLKNSGSEAIVIDNTSSIELARQYPDFLKAGIHIATPNKKGFSSEESLWNDIFAAAGNNTGSGGYVFHESTVGAGLPVISTIKDLIDTGDEVERIEGVFSGTLSFLFNQFAPAGESGAAKAFSEVVKFAKDAGYTEPDPRDDLNGMDVARKLTILARLSGLAIPSPTSFPVQSLIPKPLESASSSQEFMANLPNYDAEMGQLAEEAKKEGKVIRFVGSMDVASKALKVGLEKLDASHPIATLKGSDNVVAFYTKRYGDRALVVQGAGAGADLTAMGVLSDVIKIIERIK
;
A
#
# COMPACT_ATOMS: atom_id res chain seq x y z
N MET A 1 -55.94 -58.47 -16.42
CA MET A 1 -55.73 -59.89 -16.07
C MET A 1 -54.24 -60.19 -16.20
N VAL A 2 -53.62 -60.80 -15.18
CA VAL A 2 -52.34 -61.58 -15.20
C VAL A 2 -51.09 -60.84 -15.76
N SER A 3 -50.14 -60.35 -14.95
CA SER A 3 -48.98 -61.04 -14.30
C SER A 3 -47.97 -61.66 -15.32
N HIS A 4 -46.65 -61.81 -15.15
CA HIS A 4 -45.66 -61.71 -14.04
C HIS A 4 -44.24 -61.50 -14.72
N ARG A 5 -43.08 -61.21 -14.09
CA ARG A 5 -42.66 -61.02 -12.68
C ARG A 5 -41.39 -60.13 -12.56
N GLU A 6 -40.97 -59.95 -11.32
CA GLU A 6 -39.74 -59.38 -10.74
C GLU A 6 -38.42 -60.09 -11.11
N HIS A 7 -37.29 -59.38 -10.95
CA HIS A 7 -36.14 -59.78 -10.12
C HIS A 7 -35.43 -58.53 -9.58
N GLY A 8 -34.91 -58.56 -8.36
CA GLY A 8 -34.14 -57.46 -7.78
C GLY A 8 -33.07 -57.97 -6.82
N HIS A 9 -32.11 -57.11 -6.47
CA HIS A 9 -31.20 -57.36 -5.36
C HIS A 9 -30.94 -56.08 -4.56
N ARG A 10 -31.32 -56.12 -3.28
CA ARG A 10 -30.75 -55.25 -2.24
C ARG A 10 -29.55 -55.94 -1.62
N ILE A 11 -28.56 -55.19 -1.17
CA ILE A 11 -27.64 -55.62 -0.12
C ILE A 11 -27.64 -54.53 0.96
N HIS A 12 -27.94 -54.93 2.21
CA HIS A 12 -27.71 -54.14 3.40
C HIS A 12 -26.37 -54.55 4.04
N SER A 13 -25.65 -53.59 4.61
CA SER A 13 -24.96 -53.82 5.88
C SER A 13 -24.85 -52.51 6.65
N ALA A 14 -25.55 -52.42 7.79
CA ALA A 14 -25.35 -51.35 8.76
C ALA A 14 -24.14 -51.66 9.63
N HIS A 15 -23.41 -50.64 10.07
CA HIS A 15 -22.56 -50.71 11.27
C HIS A 15 -22.72 -49.43 12.09
N SER A 16 -23.32 -49.59 13.27
CA SER A 16 -23.48 -48.58 14.30
C SER A 16 -22.32 -48.64 15.29
N LYS A 17 -21.83 -47.49 15.77
CA LYS A 17 -21.13 -47.35 17.06
C LYS A 17 -21.44 -45.99 17.69
N ILE A 18 -21.48 -45.98 19.03
CA ILE A 18 -22.13 -44.95 19.87
C ILE A 18 -21.14 -44.44 20.93
N MET A 19 -21.18 -43.12 21.21
CA MET A 19 -20.49 -42.39 22.31
C MET A 19 -18.93 -42.41 22.27
N ILE A 20 -18.19 -41.49 22.90
CA ILE A 20 -18.36 -40.71 24.16
C ILE A 20 -17.91 -39.24 24.00
N SER A 21 -18.34 -38.35 24.90
CA SER A 21 -18.13 -36.90 24.92
C SER A 21 -17.04 -36.39 25.90
N ALA A 22 -16.57 -35.14 25.64
CA ALA A 22 -15.95 -34.17 26.58
C ALA A 22 -14.50 -34.43 27.10
N PRO A 23 -13.78 -33.42 27.65
CA PRO A 23 -13.93 -31.95 27.57
C PRO A 23 -12.62 -31.20 27.17
N ALA A 24 -12.69 -29.86 27.15
CA ALA A 24 -11.58 -28.95 26.84
C ALA A 24 -10.45 -28.88 27.92
N ARG A 25 -9.28 -28.36 27.53
CA ARG A 25 -8.28 -27.75 28.44
C ARG A 25 -7.79 -26.40 27.93
N ARG A 26 -7.71 -25.44 28.86
CA ARG A 26 -6.81 -24.27 28.79
C ARG A 26 -5.47 -24.67 29.41
N GLU A 27 -4.38 -24.04 28.97
CA GLU A 27 -3.13 -23.73 29.70
C GLU A 27 -2.26 -22.98 28.66
N SER A 28 -2.01 -21.66 28.72
CA SER A 28 -1.39 -20.78 29.74
C SER A 28 0.08 -20.46 29.42
N LEU A 29 0.39 -19.17 29.36
CA LEU A 29 1.72 -18.59 29.19
C LEU A 29 2.79 -19.17 30.13
N VAL A 30 3.99 -19.40 29.61
CA VAL A 30 5.25 -19.24 30.35
C VAL A 30 6.29 -18.55 29.45
N LYS A 31 6.95 -17.51 29.96
CA LYS A 31 8.14 -16.85 29.39
C LYS A 31 9.40 -17.32 30.17
N ILE A 32 10.56 -16.90 29.65
CA ILE A 32 11.83 -16.60 30.36
C ILE A 32 12.99 -17.63 30.26
N THR A 33 14.16 -17.12 29.82
CA THR A 33 15.57 -17.56 29.97
C THR A 33 16.17 -18.81 29.29
N GLN A 34 17.10 -18.53 28.37
CA GLN A 34 18.48 -19.10 28.33
C GLN A 34 19.30 -18.64 29.57
N PRO A 35 20.44 -19.27 30.00
CA PRO A 35 21.55 -19.74 29.15
C PRO A 35 22.35 -20.99 29.61
N GLY A 36 23.31 -21.45 28.78
CA GLY A 36 24.34 -22.42 29.17
C GLY A 36 25.18 -22.96 28.00
N LYS A 37 26.51 -22.98 28.13
CA LYS A 37 27.47 -23.42 27.09
C LYS A 37 28.09 -24.80 27.37
N ALA A 38 28.39 -25.49 26.27
CA ALA A 38 29.52 -26.42 26.05
C ALA A 38 29.61 -27.77 26.80
N SER A 39 29.61 -28.86 26.03
CA SER A 39 30.79 -29.74 25.88
C SER A 39 30.56 -30.80 24.78
N SER A 40 31.66 -31.25 24.15
CA SER A 40 31.78 -32.50 23.37
C SER A 40 33.06 -33.20 23.86
N PRO A 41 33.27 -34.51 23.66
CA PRO A 41 33.70 -35.01 22.34
C PRO A 41 33.29 -36.47 22.00
N ALA A 42 33.44 -36.88 20.73
CA ALA A 42 34.10 -38.14 20.31
C ALA A 42 33.98 -38.40 18.78
N GLU A 43 35.05 -38.97 18.23
CA GLU A 43 35.42 -39.12 16.81
C GLU A 43 34.69 -40.21 16.01
N GLY A 44 34.73 -40.15 14.67
CA GLY A 44 34.28 -41.25 13.79
C GLY A 44 34.30 -41.00 12.27
N ARG A 45 35.46 -41.16 11.63
CA ARG A 45 35.80 -41.37 10.18
C ARG A 45 34.64 -41.79 9.25
N THR A 46 34.50 -41.44 7.95
CA THR A 46 35.22 -40.64 6.92
C THR A 46 34.32 -40.59 5.64
N GLY A 47 34.45 -39.68 4.64
CA GLY A 47 35.29 -38.48 4.48
C GLY A 47 35.77 -38.23 3.03
N GLY A 48 35.22 -37.23 2.31
CA GLY A 48 35.73 -36.69 1.02
C GLY A 48 34.66 -36.10 0.06
N PRO A 49 34.98 -35.16 -0.86
CA PRO A 49 36.03 -34.13 -0.81
C PRO A 49 35.45 -32.70 -1.03
N ALA A 50 35.47 -31.85 0.00
CA ALA A 50 35.06 -30.44 -0.13
C ALA A 50 35.82 -29.53 0.88
N TYR A 51 37.14 -29.43 0.73
CA TYR A 51 38.00 -28.59 1.58
C TYR A 51 39.16 -28.00 0.76
N ALA A 52 38.95 -26.83 0.16
CA ALA A 52 40.02 -26.05 -0.51
C ALA A 52 39.74 -24.53 -0.61
N ILE A 53 38.80 -23.99 0.18
CA ILE A 53 38.56 -22.54 0.30
C ILE A 53 38.32 -22.22 1.78
N GLY A 54 39.40 -21.94 2.51
CA GLY A 54 39.31 -21.75 3.98
C GLY A 54 40.65 -21.63 4.68
N LEU A 55 41.60 -20.88 4.10
CA LEU A 55 42.92 -20.60 4.71
C LEU A 55 43.59 -19.35 4.09
N PHE A 56 42.84 -18.26 3.97
CA PHE A 56 43.37 -16.94 3.56
C PHE A 56 42.60 -15.76 4.19
N GLN A 57 42.20 -15.91 5.46
CA GLN A 57 41.46 -14.87 6.19
C GLN A 57 41.75 -14.90 7.70
N ALA A 58 43.04 -15.05 8.06
CA ALA A 58 43.53 -15.07 9.44
C ALA A 58 45.03 -14.69 9.54
N SER A 59 45.45 -13.58 8.91
CA SER A 59 46.80 -13.02 9.10
C SER A 59 46.90 -11.52 8.73
N ALA A 60 45.87 -10.73 9.01
CA ALA A 60 45.83 -9.29 8.72
C ALA A 60 45.54 -8.40 9.95
N ASP A 61 45.44 -8.99 11.14
CA ASP A 61 45.26 -8.28 12.42
C ASP A 61 46.48 -8.51 13.34
N ALA A 62 47.67 -8.02 12.94
CA ALA A 62 48.84 -7.83 13.81
C ALA A 62 50.02 -7.13 13.07
N ALA A 63 49.96 -5.80 12.88
CA ALA A 63 51.15 -4.96 12.66
C ALA A 63 50.86 -3.46 12.88
N ASP A 64 51.67 -2.82 13.72
CA ASP A 64 52.00 -1.38 13.76
C ASP A 64 50.88 -0.32 13.84
N SER A 65 50.11 -0.37 14.94
CA SER A 65 49.41 0.80 15.48
C SER A 65 50.34 1.69 16.35
N ALA A 66 51.53 2.08 15.84
CA ALA A 66 52.54 2.75 16.66
C ALA A 66 53.45 3.82 16.00
N ASP A 67 53.16 4.38 14.81
CA ASP A 67 53.94 5.54 14.28
C ASP A 67 53.17 6.54 13.38
N ILE A 68 51.83 6.64 13.56
CA ILE A 68 50.99 7.57 12.76
C ILE A 68 50.47 8.75 13.63
N GLY A 69 50.84 8.81 14.91
CA GLY A 69 50.37 9.81 15.87
C GLY A 69 51.16 11.13 15.95
N GLN A 70 52.36 11.24 15.36
CA GLN A 70 53.28 12.37 15.60
C GLN A 70 53.75 13.15 14.35
N ARG A 71 53.10 13.01 13.19
CA ARG A 71 53.46 13.76 11.96
C ARG A 71 52.29 14.47 11.26
N LEU A 72 51.29 14.91 12.02
CA LEU A 72 50.17 15.74 11.52
C LEU A 72 50.10 17.11 12.20
N GLN A 73 51.18 17.89 12.09
CA GLN A 73 51.15 19.34 12.32
C GLN A 73 51.69 20.07 11.08
N GLY A 74 50.89 21.00 10.55
CA GLY A 74 51.29 21.96 9.50
C GLY A 74 51.21 21.45 8.05
N TRP A 75 50.02 21.39 7.47
CA TRP A 75 49.82 21.31 6.01
C TRP A 75 48.83 22.37 5.52
N PRO A 76 49.13 23.15 4.46
CA PRO A 76 48.23 24.20 3.97
C PRO A 76 47.09 23.66 3.10
N THR A 77 46.07 24.49 2.93
CA THR A 77 45.04 24.31 1.91
C THR A 77 45.58 24.47 0.48
N ASP A 78 44.88 23.82 -0.45
CA ASP A 78 44.84 24.07 -1.91
C ASP A 78 45.85 23.34 -2.86
N SER A 79 45.31 23.03 -4.05
CA SER A 79 45.78 22.52 -5.36
C SER A 79 47.02 21.59 -5.51
N SER A 80 47.98 21.64 -4.60
CA SER A 80 49.28 20.96 -4.68
C SER A 80 49.19 19.43 -4.68
N MET A 81 48.25 18.85 -3.91
CA MET A 81 48.04 17.40 -3.78
C MET A 81 47.81 16.69 -5.12
N ILE A 82 46.94 17.25 -5.97
CA ILE A 82 46.59 16.65 -7.27
C ILE A 82 47.84 16.56 -8.17
N SER A 83 48.70 17.58 -8.15
CA SER A 83 49.96 17.59 -8.90
C SER A 83 51.01 16.62 -8.36
N SER A 84 50.98 16.32 -7.06
CA SER A 84 51.87 15.37 -6.39
C SER A 84 51.48 13.93 -6.72
N CYS A 85 50.18 13.61 -6.63
CA CYS A 85 49.65 12.29 -7.00
C CYS A 85 49.91 11.96 -8.47
N ARG A 86 49.61 12.88 -9.42
CA ARG A 86 49.90 12.67 -10.85
C ARG A 86 51.39 12.42 -11.13
N ARG A 87 52.30 13.13 -10.44
CA ARG A 87 53.75 12.93 -10.58
C ARG A 87 54.23 11.58 -10.03
N ARG A 88 53.69 11.13 -8.89
CA ARG A 88 54.01 9.81 -8.30
C ARG A 88 53.49 8.66 -9.17
N GLN A 89 52.30 8.79 -9.74
CA GLN A 89 51.71 7.78 -10.63
C GLN A 89 52.54 7.62 -11.92
N ALA A 90 52.99 8.73 -12.52
CA ALA A 90 53.89 8.71 -13.70
C ALA A 90 55.29 8.12 -13.39
N ALA A 91 55.81 8.34 -12.17
CA ALA A 91 57.08 7.76 -11.75
C ALA A 91 56.97 6.22 -11.60
N LEU A 92 55.90 5.72 -10.99
CA LEU A 92 55.67 4.28 -10.80
C LEU A 92 55.59 3.54 -12.15
N SER A 93 54.85 4.09 -13.12
CA SER A 93 54.75 3.52 -14.47
C SER A 93 56.11 3.45 -15.19
N ARG A 94 56.97 4.47 -15.02
CA ARG A 94 58.32 4.49 -15.64
C ARG A 94 59.27 3.44 -15.04
N VAL A 95 59.14 3.13 -13.75
CA VAL A 95 59.94 2.08 -13.09
C VAL A 95 59.50 0.70 -13.60
N LEU A 96 58.19 0.42 -13.58
CA LEU A 96 57.64 -0.85 -14.06
C LEU A 96 57.99 -1.14 -15.53
N PHE A 97 57.93 -0.12 -16.39
CA PHE A 97 58.31 -0.25 -17.80
C PHE A 97 59.80 -0.60 -18.00
N LYS A 98 60.70 -0.02 -17.19
CA LYS A 98 62.14 -0.35 -17.23
C LYS A 98 62.48 -1.75 -16.72
N VAL A 99 61.68 -2.31 -15.81
CA VAL A 99 61.85 -3.70 -15.33
C VAL A 99 61.44 -4.69 -16.43
N ALA A 100 60.32 -4.43 -17.11
CA ALA A 100 59.82 -5.28 -18.21
C ALA A 100 60.82 -5.40 -19.38
N GLN A 101 61.59 -4.35 -19.68
CA GLN A 101 62.55 -4.33 -20.80
C GLN A 101 63.86 -5.11 -20.55
N ARG A 102 64.07 -5.71 -19.36
CA ARG A 102 65.31 -6.44 -19.02
C ARG A 102 65.17 -7.97 -19.03
N LEU A 103 64.03 -8.50 -19.43
CA LEU A 103 63.78 -9.94 -19.49
C LEU A 103 64.00 -10.48 -20.93
N PRO A 104 64.89 -11.48 -21.13
CA PRO A 104 65.06 -12.12 -22.43
C PRO A 104 63.90 -13.08 -22.73
N THR A 105 63.33 -12.97 -23.93
CA THR A 105 62.25 -13.80 -24.49
C THR A 105 62.83 -14.91 -25.41
N PRO A 106 62.08 -15.97 -25.80
CA PRO A 106 60.61 -16.04 -25.88
C PRO A 106 59.94 -17.35 -25.40
N ILE A 107 58.96 -17.24 -24.50
CA ILE A 107 57.82 -18.17 -24.40
C ILE A 107 56.53 -17.33 -24.20
N ALA A 108 55.44 -17.82 -24.78
CA ALA A 108 54.18 -17.14 -25.11
C ALA A 108 53.34 -16.56 -23.95
N GLU A 109 52.58 -15.50 -24.29
CA GLU A 109 51.23 -15.16 -23.80
C GLU A 109 51.07 -14.68 -22.31
N PRO A 110 50.12 -13.79 -21.99
CA PRO A 110 50.54 -12.54 -21.33
C PRO A 110 50.39 -12.49 -19.79
N LEU A 111 51.54 -12.49 -19.10
CA LEU A 111 51.62 -12.08 -17.68
C LEU A 111 51.21 -10.60 -17.45
N SER A 112 51.11 -9.79 -18.50
CA SER A 112 50.68 -8.38 -18.45
C SER A 112 49.19 -8.21 -18.07
N PHE A 113 48.37 -9.25 -18.20
CA PHE A 113 46.93 -9.17 -17.88
C PHE A 113 46.68 -9.17 -16.36
N TRP A 114 47.50 -9.91 -15.60
CA TRP A 114 47.32 -10.11 -14.15
C TRP A 114 47.88 -8.98 -13.29
N THR A 115 48.99 -8.35 -13.68
CA THR A 115 49.51 -7.17 -12.97
C THR A 115 48.61 -5.94 -13.17
N SER A 116 48.06 -5.77 -14.37
CA SER A 116 47.10 -4.69 -14.67
C SER A 116 45.77 -4.88 -13.94
N THR A 117 45.25 -6.11 -13.81
CA THR A 117 44.00 -6.34 -13.05
C THR A 117 44.16 -6.23 -11.54
N ALA A 118 45.33 -6.55 -10.97
CA ALA A 118 45.58 -6.34 -9.53
C ALA A 118 45.70 -4.84 -9.17
N ILE A 119 46.45 -4.06 -9.96
CA ILE A 119 46.56 -2.61 -9.75
C ILE A 119 45.24 -1.91 -10.10
N ALA A 120 44.52 -2.35 -11.13
CA ALA A 120 43.17 -1.86 -11.40
C ALA A 120 42.21 -2.17 -10.26
N ARG A 121 42.21 -3.39 -9.68
CA ARG A 121 41.33 -3.75 -8.56
C ARG A 121 41.60 -2.91 -7.31
N ASN A 122 42.86 -2.74 -6.89
CA ASN A 122 43.18 -1.90 -5.73
C ASN A 122 43.03 -0.39 -6.00
N SER A 123 43.08 0.04 -7.27
CA SER A 123 42.70 1.41 -7.64
C SER A 123 41.17 1.58 -7.68
N PHE A 124 40.40 0.55 -8.06
CA PHE A 124 38.94 0.58 -8.05
C PHE A 124 38.36 0.56 -6.64
N THR A 125 38.90 -0.27 -5.74
CA THR A 125 38.48 -0.29 -4.33
C THR A 125 38.90 0.97 -3.57
N GLY A 126 40.00 1.62 -3.98
CA GLY A 126 40.43 2.91 -3.43
C GLY A 126 39.74 4.15 -4.02
N ILE A 127 39.07 4.04 -5.18
CA ILE A 127 38.39 5.16 -5.85
C ILE A 127 36.85 5.06 -5.73
N ASN A 128 36.27 3.87 -5.58
CA ASN A 128 34.84 3.71 -5.28
C ASN A 128 34.46 3.95 -3.80
N SER A 129 35.40 4.34 -2.93
CA SER A 129 35.11 4.85 -1.58
C SER A 129 34.93 6.38 -1.54
N LEU A 130 34.91 7.04 -2.69
CA LEU A 130 34.52 8.44 -2.86
C LEU A 130 33.46 8.50 -3.97
N HIS A 131 32.31 9.11 -3.69
CA HIS A 131 31.08 9.02 -4.50
C HIS A 131 30.35 7.66 -4.47
N THR A 132 29.91 7.24 -3.28
CA THR A 132 28.47 7.01 -3.15
C THR A 132 27.80 8.35 -3.46
N MET A 133 27.35 8.57 -4.70
CA MET A 133 26.48 9.71 -4.98
C MET A 133 25.13 9.42 -4.35
N THR A 134 24.99 9.83 -3.09
CA THR A 134 23.69 10.10 -2.48
C THR A 134 22.96 11.04 -3.44
N LYS A 135 21.86 10.58 -4.06
CA LYS A 135 20.98 11.47 -4.81
C LYS A 135 20.50 12.54 -3.83
N ASP A 136 20.91 13.78 -4.04
CA ASP A 136 20.63 14.89 -3.13
C ASP A 136 19.21 15.44 -3.37
N ILE A 137 18.20 14.60 -3.08
CA ILE A 137 16.78 14.95 -3.27
C ILE A 137 16.27 15.66 -2.01
N LYS A 138 15.97 16.95 -2.14
CA LYS A 138 15.45 17.81 -1.07
C LYS A 138 13.92 17.79 -1.07
N VAL A 139 13.35 17.05 -0.13
CA VAL A 139 11.90 16.78 -0.09
C VAL A 139 11.29 17.37 1.19
N ALA A 140 10.40 18.35 1.04
CA ALA A 140 9.60 18.89 2.12
C ALA A 140 8.20 18.26 2.08
N ILE A 141 7.86 17.43 3.07
CA ILE A 141 6.55 16.77 3.16
C ILE A 141 6.06 16.89 4.59
N ILE A 142 5.13 17.80 4.82
CA ILE A 142 3.71 17.40 4.97
C ILE A 142 2.83 18.63 4.77
N ALA A 143 1.61 18.38 4.31
CA ALA A 143 0.47 18.83 5.09
C ALA A 143 -0.33 17.59 5.46
N LEU A 144 -0.32 17.19 6.73
CA LEU A 144 -1.34 16.27 7.23
C LEU A 144 -2.58 17.12 7.46
N SER A 145 -3.62 16.86 6.67
CA SER A 145 -4.97 17.19 7.09
C SER A 145 -5.58 15.91 7.65
N GLY A 146 -5.95 15.91 8.93
CA GLY A 146 -6.61 14.77 9.59
C GLY A 146 -5.68 13.78 10.28
N VAL A 147 -5.29 14.06 11.52
CA VAL A 147 -4.65 13.11 12.46
C VAL A 147 -5.62 12.04 13.03
N GLY A 148 -6.57 11.59 12.20
CA GLY A 148 -7.45 10.44 12.50
C GLY A 148 -6.71 9.11 12.36
N GLY A 149 -7.45 7.99 12.34
CA GLY A 149 -6.86 6.64 12.28
C GLY A 149 -5.82 6.46 11.16
N VAL A 150 -6.18 6.81 9.92
CA VAL A 150 -5.29 6.75 8.75
C VAL A 150 -4.10 7.71 8.90
N GLY A 151 -4.33 8.95 9.32
CA GLY A 151 -3.25 9.95 9.48
C GLY A 151 -2.22 9.54 10.55
N LYS A 152 -2.66 8.95 11.66
CA LYS A 152 -1.77 8.40 12.71
C LYS A 152 -0.95 7.21 12.19
N ALA A 153 -1.58 6.29 11.46
CA ALA A 153 -0.86 5.17 10.84
C ALA A 153 0.16 5.67 9.80
N PHE A 154 -0.21 6.66 8.98
CA PHE A 154 0.68 7.29 8.01
C PHE A 154 1.89 7.97 8.67
N ILE A 155 1.70 8.72 9.77
CA ILE A 155 2.82 9.29 10.56
C ILE A 155 3.81 8.20 10.97
N ALA A 156 3.31 7.10 11.55
CA ALA A 156 4.15 6.01 12.05
C ALA A 156 4.89 5.28 10.92
N GLN A 157 4.26 5.09 9.76
CA GLN A 157 4.88 4.47 8.60
C GLN A 157 5.89 5.40 7.90
N LEU A 158 5.61 6.70 7.84
CA LEU A 158 6.52 7.72 7.30
C LEU A 158 7.78 7.86 8.18
N ASP A 159 7.65 7.93 9.50
CA ASP A 159 8.79 7.96 10.44
C ASP A 159 9.69 6.74 10.24
N ASN A 160 9.09 5.54 10.15
CA ASN A 160 9.78 4.30 9.81
C ASN A 160 10.49 4.35 8.45
N TYR A 161 9.88 4.96 7.43
CA TYR A 161 10.46 5.09 6.09
C TYR A 161 11.66 6.06 6.10
N ILE A 162 11.53 7.20 6.78
CA ILE A 162 12.61 8.19 6.93
C ILE A 162 13.80 7.55 7.65
N GLN A 163 13.57 6.89 8.79
CA GLN A 163 14.63 6.23 9.56
C GLN A 163 15.39 5.16 8.75
N ARG A 164 14.71 4.42 7.88
CA ARG A 164 15.36 3.41 7.01
C ARG A 164 16.13 4.01 5.83
N ASN A 165 15.67 5.14 5.28
CA ASN A 165 16.18 5.72 4.03
C ASN A 165 16.95 7.03 4.22
N HIS A 166 17.24 7.45 5.46
CA HIS A 166 17.93 8.70 5.80
C HIS A 166 19.28 8.90 5.11
N ALA A 167 19.96 7.82 4.70
CA ALA A 167 21.22 7.87 3.96
C ALA A 167 21.06 8.24 2.48
N THR A 168 19.83 8.23 1.94
CA THR A 168 19.55 8.42 0.50
C THR A 168 18.42 9.41 0.21
N ILE A 169 17.59 9.75 1.20
CA ILE A 169 16.43 10.66 1.06
C ILE A 169 16.30 11.49 2.34
N SER A 170 16.14 12.80 2.20
CA SER A 170 15.80 13.71 3.31
C SER A 170 14.35 14.18 3.16
N ILE A 171 13.47 13.79 4.10
CA ILE A 171 12.08 14.24 4.16
C ILE A 171 11.90 15.11 5.42
N SER A 172 11.54 16.38 5.24
CA SER A 172 11.29 17.30 6.36
C SER A 172 9.80 17.60 6.55
N VAL A 173 9.35 17.40 7.79
CA VAL A 173 7.96 17.47 8.24
C VAL A 173 7.70 18.86 8.81
N VAL A 174 7.18 19.80 8.01
CA VAL A 174 7.07 21.23 8.39
C VAL A 174 5.68 21.77 8.79
N TYR A 175 4.57 21.10 8.46
CA TYR A 175 3.19 21.56 8.74
C TYR A 175 2.17 20.42 8.99
N VAL A 176 1.60 20.34 10.21
CA VAL A 176 0.56 19.35 10.54
C VAL A 176 -0.71 20.03 11.04
N ALA A 177 -1.87 19.61 10.56
CA ALA A 177 -3.15 20.23 10.87
C ALA A 177 -4.31 19.24 11.11
N ARG A 178 -5.31 19.77 11.78
CA ARG A 178 -6.69 19.30 11.85
C ARG A 178 -7.61 20.51 11.65
N SER A 179 -8.92 20.28 11.60
CA SER A 179 -9.92 21.33 11.38
C SER A 179 -9.82 22.53 12.33
N SER A 180 -9.37 22.32 13.56
CA SER A 180 -9.30 23.34 14.62
C SER A 180 -7.91 23.92 14.89
N ALA A 181 -6.84 23.21 14.54
CA ALA A 181 -5.49 23.54 15.03
C ALA A 181 -4.39 23.02 14.09
N ALA A 182 -3.24 23.71 14.07
CA ALA A 182 -2.06 23.34 13.31
C ALA A 182 -0.75 23.65 14.05
N ILE A 183 0.26 22.79 13.84
CA ILE A 183 1.65 22.99 14.25
C ILE A 183 2.44 23.37 12.98
N ILE A 184 3.17 24.49 13.03
CA ILE A 184 3.85 25.08 11.87
C ILE A 184 5.32 25.31 12.21
N SER A 185 6.21 24.63 11.50
CA SER A 185 7.65 24.85 11.56
C SER A 185 8.02 26.06 10.69
N ARG A 186 8.09 27.24 11.30
CA ARG A 186 8.30 28.52 10.58
C ARG A 186 9.73 28.68 10.03
N ASP A 187 10.69 27.91 10.52
CA ASP A 187 12.06 27.82 10.02
C ASP A 187 12.28 26.63 9.08
N TYR A 188 11.21 25.88 8.78
CA TYR A 188 11.21 24.64 7.99
C TYR A 188 12.06 23.49 8.57
N SER A 189 12.39 23.55 9.87
CA SER A 189 12.98 22.41 10.58
C SER A 189 11.98 21.23 10.68
N PRO A 190 12.45 19.97 10.68
CA PRO A 190 11.56 18.82 10.77
C PRO A 190 10.92 18.71 12.15
N LEU A 191 9.58 18.71 12.19
CA LEU A 191 8.80 18.45 13.40
C LEU A 191 9.00 16.99 13.86
N PRO A 192 9.12 16.74 15.17
CA PRO A 192 9.31 15.40 15.72
C PRO A 192 8.04 14.55 15.55
N LEU A 193 7.99 13.71 14.51
CA LEU A 193 6.83 12.86 14.14
C LEU A 193 6.26 12.06 15.32
N THR A 194 7.11 11.47 16.16
CA THR A 194 6.71 10.70 17.35
C THR A 194 6.02 11.53 18.43
N ALA A 195 6.14 12.86 18.40
CA ALA A 195 5.44 13.79 19.27
C ALA A 195 4.15 14.37 18.64
N ILE A 196 3.81 14.00 17.40
CA ILE A 196 2.61 14.48 16.71
C ILE A 196 1.42 13.58 17.07
N VAL A 197 0.69 13.99 18.10
CA VAL A 197 -0.55 13.34 18.57
C VAL A 197 -1.68 14.37 18.66
N PRO A 198 -2.96 13.98 18.47
CA PRO A 198 -4.09 14.92 18.41
C PRO A 198 -4.20 15.85 19.62
N GLU A 199 -3.89 15.33 20.82
CA GLU A 199 -3.96 16.05 22.10
C GLU A 199 -2.92 17.18 22.16
N LYS A 200 -1.74 16.98 21.56
CA LYS A 200 -0.72 18.02 21.45
C LYS A 200 -1.08 19.06 20.39
N LEU A 201 -1.67 18.64 19.26
CA LEU A 201 -2.18 19.58 18.25
C LEU A 201 -3.22 20.53 18.84
N ASP A 202 -4.15 20.04 19.66
CA ASP A 202 -5.14 20.89 20.34
C ASP A 202 -4.52 21.77 21.44
N ALA A 203 -3.49 21.28 22.15
CA ALA A 203 -2.88 21.99 23.28
C ALA A 203 -1.83 23.05 22.90
N VAL A 204 -1.11 22.88 21.78
CA VAL A 204 -0.03 23.80 21.36
C VAL A 204 -0.16 24.33 19.93
N GLY A 205 -1.18 23.91 19.17
CA GLY A 205 -1.41 24.38 17.81
C GLY A 205 -2.02 25.79 17.75
N GLY A 206 -1.60 26.56 16.74
CA GLY A 206 -2.31 27.77 16.33
C GLY A 206 -3.47 27.45 15.37
N PRO A 207 -4.23 28.44 14.88
CA PRO A 207 -5.21 28.19 13.82
C PRO A 207 -4.52 27.65 12.55
N PRO A 208 -5.18 26.76 11.78
CA PRO A 208 -4.65 26.31 10.49
C PRO A 208 -4.53 27.48 9.50
N LEU A 209 -3.58 27.38 8.57
CA LEU A 209 -3.41 28.36 7.50
C LEU A 209 -4.55 28.24 6.50
N SER A 210 -4.93 29.34 5.85
CA SER A 210 -5.73 29.26 4.64
C SER A 210 -4.96 28.51 3.54
N VAL A 211 -5.64 27.95 2.54
CA VAL A 211 -4.93 27.28 1.42
C VAL A 211 -3.96 28.24 0.70
N PRO A 212 -4.32 29.49 0.36
CA PRO A 212 -3.37 30.44 -0.21
C PRO A 212 -2.14 30.69 0.67
N ASP A 213 -2.32 30.84 1.99
CA ASP A 213 -1.20 31.03 2.93
C ASP A 213 -0.33 29.78 3.05
N LEU A 214 -0.93 28.58 3.00
CA LEU A 214 -0.23 27.30 3.02
C LEU A 214 0.58 27.10 1.72
N ILE A 215 0.01 27.43 0.55
CA ILE A 215 0.73 27.41 -0.73
C ILE A 215 1.94 28.36 -0.67
N GLN A 216 1.76 29.59 -0.17
CA GLN A 216 2.86 30.55 -0.07
C GLN A 216 3.93 30.10 0.94
N PHE A 217 3.52 29.54 2.09
CA PHE A 217 4.42 28.96 3.07
C PHE A 217 5.24 27.80 2.48
N LEU A 218 4.60 26.85 1.79
CA LEU A 218 5.30 25.72 1.16
C LEU A 218 6.28 26.19 0.08
N LYS A 219 5.89 27.14 -0.77
CA LYS A 219 6.80 27.73 -1.78
C LYS A 219 8.00 28.48 -1.16
N ASN A 220 7.79 29.14 -0.02
CA ASN A 220 8.85 29.85 0.70
C ASN A 220 9.90 28.91 1.34
N SER A 221 9.66 27.59 1.37
CA SER A 221 10.66 26.61 1.84
C SER A 221 11.84 26.42 0.88
N GLY A 222 11.72 26.83 -0.39
CA GLY A 222 12.74 26.62 -1.42
C GLY A 222 13.00 25.16 -1.77
N SER A 223 12.10 24.25 -1.41
CA SER A 223 12.18 22.80 -1.64
C SER A 223 10.89 22.27 -2.28
N GLU A 224 10.95 21.08 -2.87
CA GLU A 224 9.78 20.42 -3.45
C GLU A 224 8.80 19.97 -2.36
N ALA A 225 7.50 20.15 -2.60
CA ALA A 225 6.47 20.09 -1.56
C ALA A 225 5.35 19.08 -1.87
N ILE A 226 4.98 18.23 -0.89
CA ILE A 226 3.81 17.33 -1.00
C ILE A 226 2.79 17.56 0.12
N VAL A 227 1.53 17.73 -0.27
CA VAL A 227 0.34 17.76 0.60
C VAL A 227 -0.23 16.35 0.76
N ILE A 228 -0.50 15.94 2.01
CA ILE A 228 -1.00 14.61 2.37
C ILE A 228 -2.39 14.73 2.99
N ASP A 229 -3.41 14.93 2.16
CA ASP A 229 -4.78 15.08 2.63
C ASP A 229 -5.39 13.74 3.06
N ASN A 230 -5.17 13.35 4.31
CA ASN A 230 -5.78 12.18 4.96
C ASN A 230 -7.19 12.44 5.51
N THR A 231 -7.93 13.42 4.99
CA THR A 231 -9.33 13.70 5.37
C THR A 231 -10.35 13.09 4.40
N SER A 232 -11.61 13.41 4.67
CA SER A 232 -12.73 13.31 3.74
C SER A 232 -13.37 14.69 3.47
N SER A 233 -12.61 15.80 3.48
CA SER A 233 -13.13 17.15 3.19
C SER A 233 -13.30 17.37 1.69
N ILE A 234 -14.46 17.87 1.25
CA ILE A 234 -14.65 18.32 -0.14
C ILE A 234 -14.13 19.76 -0.33
N GLU A 235 -14.14 20.55 0.74
CA GLU A 235 -13.68 21.92 0.80
C GLU A 235 -12.18 22.00 0.50
N LEU A 236 -11.38 21.12 1.10
CA LEU A 236 -9.96 20.97 0.79
C LEU A 236 -9.72 20.34 -0.59
N ALA A 237 -10.52 19.33 -0.96
CA ALA A 237 -10.37 18.67 -2.27
C ALA A 237 -10.65 19.61 -3.46
N ARG A 238 -11.60 20.55 -3.32
CA ARG A 238 -11.85 21.63 -4.31
C ARG A 238 -10.67 22.57 -4.52
N GLN A 239 -9.70 22.58 -3.61
CA GLN A 239 -8.51 23.42 -3.66
C GLN A 239 -7.27 22.67 -4.21
N TYR A 240 -7.38 21.35 -4.50
CA TYR A 240 -6.29 20.58 -5.12
C TYR A 240 -5.75 21.20 -6.42
N PRO A 241 -6.58 21.75 -7.35
CA PRO A 241 -6.05 22.37 -8.56
C PRO A 241 -5.08 23.53 -8.28
N ASP A 242 -5.25 24.25 -7.18
CA ASP A 242 -4.42 25.42 -6.87
C ASP A 242 -3.08 25.04 -6.24
N PHE A 243 -3.03 23.96 -5.44
CA PHE A 243 -1.77 23.33 -5.06
C PHE A 243 -1.00 22.82 -6.29
N LEU A 244 -1.68 22.09 -7.18
CA LEU A 244 -1.05 21.48 -8.36
C LEU A 244 -0.51 22.55 -9.34
N LYS A 245 -1.28 23.61 -9.63
CA LYS A 245 -0.82 24.78 -10.41
C LYS A 245 0.37 25.48 -9.77
N ALA A 246 0.49 25.44 -8.44
CA ALA A 246 1.62 26.01 -7.70
C ALA A 246 2.89 25.12 -7.70
N GLY A 247 2.85 23.94 -8.34
CA GLY A 247 3.92 22.95 -8.35
C GLY A 247 3.87 21.96 -7.18
N ILE A 248 2.90 22.09 -6.27
CA ILE A 248 2.83 21.30 -5.04
C ILE A 248 2.12 19.98 -5.33
N HIS A 249 2.78 18.85 -5.03
CA HIS A 249 2.24 17.52 -5.26
C HIS A 249 1.22 17.13 -4.18
N ILE A 250 0.38 16.12 -4.46
CA ILE A 250 -0.68 15.63 -3.58
C ILE A 250 -0.67 14.10 -3.55
N ALA A 251 -0.71 13.51 -2.36
CA ALA A 251 -1.03 12.09 -2.15
C ALA A 251 -2.20 11.96 -1.16
N THR A 252 -3.24 11.18 -1.46
CA THR A 252 -4.48 11.22 -0.66
C THR A 252 -5.40 9.97 -0.77
N PRO A 253 -6.03 9.52 0.33
CA PRO A 253 -7.17 8.60 0.32
C PRO A 253 -8.53 9.31 0.14
N ASN A 254 -8.57 10.64 0.00
CA ASN A 254 -9.79 11.44 0.00
C ASN A 254 -10.56 11.30 -1.33
N LYS A 255 -11.49 10.34 -1.36
CA LYS A 255 -12.36 10.07 -2.51
C LYS A 255 -13.09 11.30 -3.05
N LYS A 256 -13.40 12.31 -2.21
CA LYS A 256 -14.30 13.40 -2.59
C LYS A 256 -13.74 14.27 -3.72
N GLY A 257 -12.42 14.44 -3.85
CA GLY A 257 -11.83 15.16 -4.99
C GLY A 257 -12.07 14.46 -6.33
N PHE A 258 -12.17 13.12 -6.31
CA PHE A 258 -12.17 12.29 -7.50
C PHE A 258 -13.57 11.73 -7.85
N SER A 259 -14.47 11.67 -6.87
CA SER A 259 -15.79 11.05 -7.01
C SER A 259 -16.98 12.02 -6.97
N SER A 260 -16.76 13.32 -6.74
CA SER A 260 -17.86 14.30 -6.61
C SER A 260 -18.23 14.88 -7.98
N GLU A 261 -18.16 16.20 -8.17
CA GLU A 261 -18.42 16.85 -9.46
C GLU A 261 -17.40 16.40 -10.51
N GLU A 262 -17.84 16.25 -11.77
CA GLU A 262 -16.96 15.93 -12.89
C GLU A 262 -16.02 17.09 -13.24
N SER A 263 -16.48 18.33 -13.08
CA SER A 263 -15.63 19.53 -13.24
C SER A 263 -14.42 19.50 -12.30
N LEU A 264 -14.60 19.09 -11.03
CA LEU A 264 -13.48 19.01 -10.08
C LEU A 264 -12.45 17.94 -10.49
N TRP A 265 -12.90 16.78 -10.98
CA TRP A 265 -12.00 15.77 -11.55
C TRP A 265 -11.21 16.37 -12.72
N ASN A 266 -11.89 17.03 -13.66
CA ASN A 266 -11.26 17.65 -14.82
C ASN A 266 -10.27 18.76 -14.42
N ASP A 267 -10.62 19.62 -13.46
CA ASP A 267 -9.75 20.70 -12.95
C ASP A 267 -8.50 20.16 -12.24
N ILE A 268 -8.63 19.06 -11.50
CA ILE A 268 -7.49 18.37 -10.86
C ILE A 268 -6.53 17.83 -11.92
N PHE A 269 -7.02 17.06 -12.89
CA PHE A 269 -6.15 16.46 -13.92
C PHE A 269 -5.65 17.47 -14.96
N ALA A 270 -6.37 18.57 -15.19
CA ALA A 270 -5.88 19.70 -15.98
C ALA A 270 -4.75 20.48 -15.28
N ALA A 271 -4.65 20.40 -13.95
CA ALA A 271 -3.56 21.00 -13.17
C ALA A 271 -2.40 20.04 -12.88
N ALA A 272 -2.60 18.73 -13.04
CA ALA A 272 -1.65 17.71 -12.60
C ALA A 272 -0.55 17.39 -13.62
N GLY A 273 0.71 17.41 -13.17
CA GLY A 273 1.90 17.16 -13.99
C GLY A 273 2.04 15.72 -14.49
N ASN A 274 1.35 14.75 -13.88
CA ASN A 274 1.28 13.37 -14.37
C ASN A 274 0.26 13.19 -15.52
N ASN A 275 -0.46 14.26 -15.88
CA ASN A 275 -1.33 14.33 -17.04
C ASN A 275 -0.86 15.38 -18.06
N THR A 276 -0.41 16.56 -17.61
CA THR A 276 -0.01 17.68 -18.50
C THR A 276 1.51 17.80 -18.73
N GLY A 277 2.34 17.13 -17.93
CA GLY A 277 3.79 17.36 -17.89
C GLY A 277 4.21 18.65 -17.14
N SER A 278 3.27 19.38 -16.53
CA SER A 278 3.52 20.63 -15.80
C SER A 278 2.70 20.73 -14.50
N GLY A 279 3.23 21.40 -13.49
CA GLY A 279 2.61 21.46 -12.16
C GLY A 279 2.90 20.23 -11.29
N GLY A 280 2.31 20.20 -10.10
CA GLY A 280 2.48 19.14 -9.11
C GLY A 280 1.87 17.80 -9.57
N TYR A 281 2.30 16.70 -8.95
CA TYR A 281 1.76 15.36 -9.25
C TYR A 281 0.61 15.05 -8.29
N VAL A 282 -0.49 14.45 -8.78
CA VAL A 282 -1.58 13.94 -7.92
C VAL A 282 -1.61 12.41 -7.95
N PHE A 283 -1.62 11.79 -6.78
CA PHE A 283 -1.80 10.36 -6.60
C PHE A 283 -2.87 10.07 -5.54
N HIS A 284 -3.65 9.02 -5.77
CA HIS A 284 -4.85 8.74 -4.99
C HIS A 284 -5.20 7.25 -4.90
N GLU A 285 -4.21 6.34 -4.91
CA GLU A 285 -4.38 4.88 -4.87
C GLU A 285 -5.38 4.47 -3.77
N SER A 286 -5.19 4.99 -2.56
CA SER A 286 -6.03 4.70 -1.39
C SER A 286 -7.48 5.16 -1.46
N THR A 287 -7.91 5.82 -2.54
CA THR A 287 -9.33 6.11 -2.78
C THR A 287 -10.14 4.86 -3.17
N VAL A 288 -9.50 3.84 -3.77
CA VAL A 288 -10.17 2.59 -4.18
C VAL A 288 -9.33 1.38 -3.77
N GLY A 289 -9.82 0.57 -2.84
CA GLY A 289 -9.13 -0.64 -2.38
C GLY A 289 -8.10 -0.43 -1.26
N ALA A 290 -8.01 0.77 -0.67
CA ALA A 290 -7.07 1.10 0.40
C ALA A 290 -5.60 0.85 0.01
N GLY A 291 -4.98 -0.23 0.50
CA GLY A 291 -3.59 -0.56 0.16
C GLY A 291 -3.42 -1.37 -1.13
N LEU A 292 -4.51 -1.79 -1.77
CA LEU A 292 -4.49 -2.61 -2.98
C LEU A 292 -4.09 -1.78 -4.22
N PRO A 293 -3.30 -2.34 -5.15
CA PRO A 293 -2.88 -1.66 -6.37
C PRO A 293 -4.02 -1.66 -7.41
N VAL A 294 -5.11 -0.94 -7.15
CA VAL A 294 -6.29 -0.92 -8.03
C VAL A 294 -6.14 0.15 -9.12
N ILE A 295 -5.69 1.35 -8.72
CA ILE A 295 -5.60 2.54 -9.58
C ILE A 295 -4.30 2.52 -10.37
N SER A 296 -3.21 2.01 -9.79
CA SER A 296 -2.02 1.64 -10.55
C SER A 296 -2.33 0.59 -11.62
N THR A 297 -3.00 -0.52 -11.26
CA THR A 297 -3.35 -1.58 -12.24
C THR A 297 -4.16 -1.04 -13.42
N ILE A 298 -5.25 -0.29 -13.18
CA ILE A 298 -6.05 0.24 -14.29
C ILE A 298 -5.28 1.25 -15.15
N LYS A 299 -4.42 2.06 -14.52
CA LYS A 299 -3.56 2.99 -15.25
C LYS A 299 -2.53 2.27 -16.11
N ASP A 300 -1.87 1.24 -15.60
CA ASP A 300 -0.87 0.46 -16.35
C ASP A 300 -1.52 -0.31 -17.53
N LEU A 301 -2.76 -0.81 -17.36
CA LEU A 301 -3.54 -1.39 -18.46
C LEU A 301 -3.76 -0.36 -19.59
N ILE A 302 -4.28 0.83 -19.23
CA ILE A 302 -4.61 1.89 -20.20
C ILE A 302 -3.35 2.51 -20.84
N ASP A 303 -2.33 2.84 -20.04
CA ASP A 303 -1.06 3.43 -20.50
C ASP A 303 -0.32 2.50 -21.49
N THR A 304 -0.45 1.17 -21.34
CA THR A 304 0.12 0.20 -22.29
C THR A 304 -0.76 -0.04 -23.52
N GLY A 305 -1.89 0.67 -23.66
CA GLY A 305 -2.82 0.56 -24.79
C GLY A 305 -3.73 -0.67 -24.74
N ASP A 306 -4.11 -1.13 -23.55
CA ASP A 306 -5.25 -2.04 -23.37
C ASP A 306 -6.56 -1.23 -23.26
N GLU A 307 -7.69 -1.89 -23.51
CA GLU A 307 -9.03 -1.29 -23.47
C GLU A 307 -9.84 -1.99 -22.38
N VAL A 308 -10.21 -1.25 -21.33
CA VAL A 308 -11.11 -1.76 -20.27
C VAL A 308 -12.51 -1.92 -20.84
N GLU A 309 -13.07 -3.12 -20.73
CA GLU A 309 -14.41 -3.45 -21.24
C GLU A 309 -15.44 -3.44 -20.11
N ARG A 310 -15.11 -4.07 -18.98
CA ARG A 310 -15.97 -4.18 -17.80
C ARG A 310 -15.14 -4.22 -16.51
N ILE A 311 -15.65 -3.59 -15.45
CA ILE A 311 -15.12 -3.75 -14.09
C ILE A 311 -16.25 -4.19 -13.18
N GLU A 312 -15.96 -5.15 -12.32
CA GLU A 312 -16.86 -5.62 -11.26
C GLU A 312 -16.09 -5.75 -9.95
N GLY A 313 -16.74 -5.50 -8.82
CA GLY A 313 -16.06 -5.66 -7.55
C GLY A 313 -16.94 -5.50 -6.31
N VAL A 314 -16.43 -6.01 -5.20
CA VAL A 314 -16.94 -5.70 -3.87
C VAL A 314 -15.99 -4.71 -3.24
N PHE A 315 -16.46 -3.47 -3.09
CA PHE A 315 -15.62 -2.31 -2.78
C PHE A 315 -15.71 -1.83 -1.32
N SER A 316 -16.62 -2.38 -0.52
CA SER A 316 -16.78 -2.08 0.91
C SER A 316 -16.49 -3.32 1.74
N GLY A 317 -15.50 -3.23 2.63
CA GLY A 317 -15.16 -4.29 3.57
C GLY A 317 -16.28 -4.58 4.58
N THR A 318 -17.05 -3.54 4.97
CA THR A 318 -18.24 -3.66 5.81
C THR A 318 -19.29 -4.51 5.11
N LEU A 319 -19.69 -4.15 3.89
CA LEU A 319 -20.71 -4.88 3.14
C LEU A 319 -20.23 -6.29 2.76
N SER A 320 -18.94 -6.46 2.41
CA SER A 320 -18.31 -7.78 2.23
C SER A 320 -18.50 -8.65 3.47
N PHE A 321 -18.16 -8.12 4.65
CA PHE A 321 -18.32 -8.82 5.93
C PHE A 321 -19.79 -9.18 6.20
N LEU A 322 -20.73 -8.24 6.01
CA LEU A 322 -22.15 -8.48 6.21
C LEU A 322 -22.65 -9.64 5.32
N PHE A 323 -22.37 -9.61 4.01
CA PHE A 323 -22.84 -10.66 3.10
C PHE A 323 -22.10 -11.99 3.26
N ASN A 324 -20.83 -11.99 3.67
CA ASN A 324 -20.09 -13.21 4.00
C ASN A 324 -20.61 -13.89 5.29
N GLN A 325 -21.27 -13.15 6.19
CA GLN A 325 -21.90 -13.68 7.40
C GLN A 325 -23.39 -14.01 7.21
N PHE A 326 -24.11 -13.20 6.44
CA PHE A 326 -25.55 -13.33 6.18
C PHE A 326 -25.84 -14.42 5.14
N ALA A 327 -25.08 -14.43 4.03
CA ALA A 327 -25.18 -15.39 2.93
C ALA A 327 -23.79 -16.01 2.63
N PRO A 328 -23.26 -16.84 3.56
CA PRO A 328 -21.96 -17.50 3.38
C PRO A 328 -21.99 -18.43 2.16
N ALA A 329 -20.83 -18.60 1.52
CA ALA A 329 -20.68 -19.56 0.44
C ALA A 329 -20.60 -20.99 1.01
N GLY A 330 -21.59 -21.83 0.68
CA GLY A 330 -21.67 -23.24 1.09
C GLY A 330 -22.80 -23.56 2.09
N GLU A 331 -23.03 -24.85 2.35
CA GLU A 331 -24.22 -25.33 3.08
C GLU A 331 -24.13 -25.24 4.61
N SER A 332 -22.95 -24.94 5.16
CA SER A 332 -22.66 -25.12 6.60
C SER A 332 -22.80 -23.82 7.41
N GLY A 333 -24.04 -23.34 7.56
CA GLY A 333 -24.37 -22.26 8.48
C GLY A 333 -25.88 -22.08 8.65
N ALA A 334 -26.34 -21.84 9.88
CA ALA A 334 -27.67 -21.31 10.09
C ALA A 334 -27.70 -19.87 9.56
N ALA A 335 -28.65 -19.55 8.68
CA ALA A 335 -28.84 -18.18 8.19
C ALA A 335 -29.19 -17.29 9.38
N LYS A 336 -28.34 -16.31 9.66
CA LYS A 336 -28.60 -15.26 10.66
C LYS A 336 -29.56 -14.23 10.05
N ALA A 337 -30.34 -13.57 10.88
CA ALA A 337 -31.08 -12.39 10.45
C ALA A 337 -30.09 -11.29 9.99
N PHE A 338 -30.45 -10.51 8.97
CA PHE A 338 -29.59 -9.46 8.45
C PHE A 338 -29.34 -8.39 9.52
N SER A 339 -30.38 -8.04 10.30
CA SER A 339 -30.31 -7.13 11.43
C SER A 339 -29.33 -7.58 12.52
N GLU A 340 -29.28 -8.89 12.82
CA GLU A 340 -28.32 -9.47 13.77
C GLU A 340 -26.87 -9.36 13.27
N VAL A 341 -26.65 -9.56 11.97
CA VAL A 341 -25.32 -9.43 11.36
C VAL A 341 -24.88 -7.97 11.34
N VAL A 342 -25.76 -7.02 11.01
CA VAL A 342 -25.49 -5.57 11.09
C VAL A 342 -25.21 -5.16 12.54
N LYS A 343 -25.99 -5.66 13.51
CA LYS A 343 -25.76 -5.39 14.93
C LYS A 343 -24.41 -5.91 15.39
N PHE A 344 -24.05 -7.15 15.05
CA PHE A 344 -22.73 -7.71 15.36
C PHE A 344 -21.60 -6.87 14.74
N ALA A 345 -21.72 -6.48 13.48
CA ALA A 345 -20.72 -5.65 12.81
C ALA A 345 -20.56 -4.28 13.51
N LYS A 346 -21.66 -3.65 13.91
CA LYS A 346 -21.67 -2.38 14.66
C LYS A 346 -21.02 -2.53 16.04
N ASP A 347 -21.40 -3.56 16.80
CA ASP A 347 -20.86 -3.82 18.15
C ASP A 347 -19.37 -4.22 18.11
N ALA A 348 -18.90 -4.81 17.00
CA ALA A 348 -17.50 -5.12 16.74
C ALA A 348 -16.67 -3.96 16.14
N GLY A 349 -17.29 -2.83 15.82
CA GLY A 349 -16.62 -1.68 15.19
C GLY A 349 -16.23 -1.90 13.72
N TYR A 350 -16.96 -2.75 13.00
CA TYR A 350 -16.80 -2.98 11.55
C TYR A 350 -17.71 -2.09 10.69
N THR A 351 -18.62 -1.31 11.30
CA THR A 351 -19.40 -0.26 10.62
C THR A 351 -18.91 1.11 11.06
N GLU A 352 -19.31 2.15 10.33
CA GLU A 352 -19.35 3.52 10.86
C GLU A 352 -20.26 3.60 12.12
N PRO A 353 -20.16 4.66 12.95
CA PRO A 353 -20.96 4.82 14.17
C PRO A 353 -22.47 4.72 13.94
N ASP A 354 -22.94 5.14 12.76
CA ASP A 354 -24.27 4.86 12.24
C ASP A 354 -24.16 3.93 11.01
N PRO A 355 -24.61 2.65 11.08
CA PRO A 355 -24.48 1.71 9.97
C PRO A 355 -25.20 2.15 8.67
N ARG A 356 -26.09 3.14 8.74
CA ARG A 356 -26.70 3.75 7.56
C ARG A 356 -25.66 4.36 6.62
N ASP A 357 -24.51 4.81 7.13
CA ASP A 357 -23.43 5.38 6.31
C ASP A 357 -22.75 4.33 5.40
N ASP A 358 -22.70 3.06 5.84
CA ASP A 358 -22.27 1.92 5.02
C ASP A 358 -23.40 1.38 4.12
N LEU A 359 -24.60 1.20 4.68
CA LEU A 359 -25.72 0.51 4.05
C LEU A 359 -26.35 1.28 2.88
N ASN A 360 -26.15 2.60 2.78
CA ASN A 360 -26.64 3.40 1.66
C ASN A 360 -25.91 3.14 0.32
N GLY A 361 -24.79 2.40 0.31
CA GLY A 361 -24.03 2.06 -0.90
C GLY A 361 -23.19 3.19 -1.51
N MET A 362 -23.21 4.41 -0.96
CA MET A 362 -22.57 5.59 -1.53
C MET A 362 -21.04 5.55 -1.47
N ASP A 363 -20.43 4.83 -0.52
CA ASP A 363 -18.99 4.57 -0.54
C ASP A 363 -18.57 3.73 -1.76
N VAL A 364 -19.38 2.71 -2.10
CA VAL A 364 -19.20 1.86 -3.28
C VAL A 364 -19.44 2.67 -4.56
N ALA A 365 -20.51 3.49 -4.60
CA ALA A 365 -20.79 4.37 -5.72
C ALA A 365 -19.65 5.35 -6.00
N ARG A 366 -19.07 5.99 -4.97
CA ARG A 366 -17.91 6.87 -5.12
C ARG A 366 -16.69 6.15 -5.69
N LYS A 367 -16.41 4.92 -5.24
CA LYS A 367 -15.31 4.09 -5.76
C LYS A 367 -15.53 3.70 -7.22
N LEU A 368 -16.76 3.31 -7.59
CA LEU A 368 -17.13 3.00 -8.97
C LEU A 368 -17.04 4.23 -9.88
N THR A 369 -17.46 5.42 -9.43
CA THR A 369 -17.28 6.69 -10.16
C THR A 369 -15.82 6.94 -10.52
N ILE A 370 -14.89 6.71 -9.58
CA ILE A 370 -13.45 6.89 -9.81
C ILE A 370 -12.95 5.91 -10.88
N LEU A 371 -13.31 4.63 -10.78
CA LEU A 371 -12.89 3.61 -11.75
C LEU A 371 -13.46 3.85 -13.16
N ALA A 372 -14.71 4.31 -13.24
CA ALA A 372 -15.36 4.66 -14.49
C ALA A 372 -14.68 5.88 -15.15
N ARG A 373 -14.38 6.93 -14.39
CA ARG A 373 -13.63 8.10 -14.87
C ARG A 373 -12.21 7.73 -15.32
N LEU A 374 -11.52 6.87 -14.58
CA LEU A 374 -10.22 6.30 -14.99
C LEU A 374 -10.33 5.49 -16.30
N SER A 375 -11.46 4.84 -16.56
CA SER A 375 -11.75 4.11 -17.82
C SER A 375 -12.24 5.01 -18.97
N GLY A 376 -12.13 6.34 -18.83
CA GLY A 376 -12.56 7.30 -19.86
C GLY A 376 -14.06 7.59 -19.92
N LEU A 377 -14.84 7.16 -18.91
CA LEU A 377 -16.28 7.49 -18.83
C LEU A 377 -16.51 8.83 -18.12
N ALA A 378 -17.18 9.76 -18.81
CA ALA A 378 -17.72 10.99 -18.24
C ALA A 378 -18.91 10.66 -17.32
N ILE A 379 -18.63 10.48 -16.02
CA ILE A 379 -19.64 10.23 -14.99
C ILE A 379 -19.86 11.52 -14.19
N PRO A 380 -21.03 12.17 -14.25
CA PRO A 380 -21.26 13.47 -13.61
C PRO A 380 -21.12 13.47 -12.08
N SER A 381 -21.62 12.42 -11.42
CA SER A 381 -21.69 12.30 -9.96
C SER A 381 -21.87 10.83 -9.52
N PRO A 382 -21.68 10.48 -8.22
CA PRO A 382 -21.92 9.12 -7.72
C PRO A 382 -23.43 8.82 -7.52
N THR A 383 -24.30 9.77 -7.87
CA THR A 383 -25.77 9.65 -7.88
C THR A 383 -26.35 9.64 -9.30
N SER A 384 -25.50 9.67 -10.34
CA SER A 384 -25.92 9.74 -11.75
C SER A 384 -26.26 8.39 -12.39
N PHE A 385 -26.14 7.30 -11.64
CA PHE A 385 -26.42 5.92 -12.05
C PHE A 385 -27.15 5.15 -10.93
N PRO A 386 -27.78 3.99 -11.22
CA PRO A 386 -28.46 3.18 -10.21
C PRO A 386 -27.56 2.77 -9.02
N VAL A 387 -27.96 3.19 -7.83
CA VAL A 387 -27.37 2.77 -6.54
C VAL A 387 -28.49 2.25 -5.65
N GLN A 388 -28.45 0.96 -5.32
CA GLN A 388 -29.38 0.34 -4.38
C GLN A 388 -28.92 0.63 -2.94
N SER A 389 -29.75 1.34 -2.18
CA SER A 389 -29.64 1.42 -0.73
C SER A 389 -30.12 0.11 -0.08
N LEU A 390 -29.41 -0.35 0.95
CA LEU A 390 -29.82 -1.44 1.84
C LEU A 390 -30.58 -0.93 3.08
N ILE A 391 -30.80 0.38 3.19
CA ILE A 391 -31.64 0.97 4.23
C ILE A 391 -33.11 0.77 3.80
N PRO A 392 -33.95 0.08 4.59
CA PRO A 392 -35.37 0.01 4.29
C PRO A 392 -35.98 1.42 4.29
N LYS A 393 -36.76 1.78 3.25
CA LYS A 393 -37.27 3.15 3.04
C LYS A 393 -37.87 3.82 4.31
N PRO A 394 -38.69 3.15 5.15
CA PRO A 394 -39.25 3.79 6.35
C PRO A 394 -38.21 4.11 7.43
N LEU A 395 -36.99 3.55 7.34
CA LEU A 395 -35.89 3.77 8.27
C LEU A 395 -34.85 4.78 7.77
N GLU A 396 -34.97 5.28 6.53
CA GLU A 396 -34.14 6.38 6.03
C GLU A 396 -34.34 7.63 6.90
N SER A 397 -35.58 7.90 7.32
CA SER A 397 -35.96 9.01 8.20
C SER A 397 -35.78 8.75 9.71
N ALA A 398 -35.16 7.64 10.12
CA ALA A 398 -34.91 7.37 11.55
C ALA A 398 -34.06 8.49 12.17
N SER A 399 -34.45 8.97 13.36
CA SER A 399 -33.79 10.11 14.02
C SER A 399 -32.39 9.79 14.55
N SER A 400 -32.07 8.51 14.75
CA SER A 400 -30.83 8.05 15.35
C SER A 400 -30.42 6.65 14.89
N SER A 401 -29.13 6.32 15.02
CA SER A 401 -28.62 4.97 14.82
C SER A 401 -29.32 3.94 15.73
N GLN A 402 -29.65 4.34 16.97
CA GLN A 402 -30.35 3.49 17.93
C GLN A 402 -31.77 3.14 17.45
N GLU A 403 -32.51 4.12 16.95
CA GLU A 403 -33.85 3.90 16.38
C GLU A 403 -33.79 3.06 15.10
N PHE A 404 -32.81 3.32 14.23
CA PHE A 404 -32.55 2.51 13.04
C PHE A 404 -32.31 1.04 13.41
N MET A 405 -31.37 0.78 14.34
CA MET A 405 -31.01 -0.57 14.76
C MET A 405 -32.12 -1.30 15.52
N ALA A 406 -32.99 -0.57 16.24
CA ALA A 406 -34.14 -1.15 16.93
C ALA A 406 -35.25 -1.61 15.96
N ASN A 407 -35.41 -0.93 14.82
CA ASN A 407 -36.47 -1.20 13.85
C ASN A 407 -36.02 -2.03 12.64
N LEU A 408 -34.71 -2.13 12.37
CA LEU A 408 -34.15 -2.96 11.29
C LEU A 408 -34.65 -4.43 11.29
N PRO A 409 -34.87 -5.10 12.44
CA PRO A 409 -35.39 -6.48 12.45
C PRO A 409 -36.75 -6.67 11.78
N ASN A 410 -37.56 -5.61 11.67
CA ASN A 410 -38.87 -5.66 11.01
C ASN A 410 -38.78 -5.93 9.49
N TYR A 411 -37.56 -5.85 8.91
CA TYR A 411 -37.30 -5.99 7.47
C TYR A 411 -36.47 -7.24 7.13
N ASP A 412 -36.11 -8.07 8.12
CA ASP A 412 -35.32 -9.29 7.90
C ASP A 412 -35.97 -10.30 6.95
N ALA A 413 -37.31 -10.31 6.88
CA ALA A 413 -38.06 -11.22 6.01
C ALA A 413 -37.76 -10.99 4.51
N GLU A 414 -37.58 -9.74 4.08
CA GLU A 414 -37.28 -9.40 2.68
C GLU A 414 -35.86 -9.84 2.30
N MET A 415 -34.88 -9.53 3.14
CA MET A 415 -33.49 -9.99 2.96
C MET A 415 -33.38 -11.52 3.00
N GLY A 416 -34.10 -12.16 3.93
CA GLY A 416 -34.13 -13.62 4.07
C GLY A 416 -34.73 -14.34 2.85
N GLN A 417 -35.79 -13.78 2.25
CA GLN A 417 -36.35 -14.29 1.00
C GLN A 417 -35.31 -14.23 -0.14
N LEU A 418 -34.63 -13.10 -0.31
CA LEU A 418 -33.59 -12.95 -1.33
C LEU A 418 -32.46 -13.97 -1.15
N ALA A 419 -32.00 -14.19 0.10
CA ALA A 419 -30.98 -15.19 0.43
C ALA A 419 -31.42 -16.62 0.10
N GLU A 420 -32.64 -17.01 0.45
CA GLU A 420 -33.18 -18.34 0.14
C GLU A 420 -33.44 -18.53 -1.37
N GLU A 421 -33.78 -17.48 -2.13
CA GLU A 421 -33.81 -17.55 -3.59
C GLU A 421 -32.43 -17.80 -4.20
N ALA A 422 -31.43 -16.99 -3.83
CA ALA A 422 -30.06 -17.15 -4.34
C ALA A 422 -29.52 -18.56 -4.04
N LYS A 423 -29.76 -19.06 -2.84
CA LYS A 423 -29.41 -20.42 -2.41
C LYS A 423 -30.12 -21.50 -3.23
N LYS A 424 -31.41 -21.34 -3.56
CA LYS A 424 -32.14 -22.27 -4.48
C LYS A 424 -31.57 -22.25 -5.90
N GLU A 425 -31.03 -21.12 -6.35
CA GLU A 425 -30.31 -21.00 -7.62
C GLU A 425 -28.86 -21.54 -7.57
N GLY A 426 -28.35 -21.97 -6.41
CA GLY A 426 -26.95 -22.36 -6.23
C GLY A 426 -25.96 -21.20 -6.23
N LYS A 427 -26.46 -19.97 -6.02
CA LYS A 427 -25.73 -18.70 -6.09
C LYS A 427 -25.48 -18.09 -4.72
N VAL A 428 -24.54 -17.15 -4.66
CA VAL A 428 -24.27 -16.31 -3.48
C VAL A 428 -24.68 -14.87 -3.76
N ILE A 429 -25.08 -14.14 -2.72
CA ILE A 429 -25.38 -12.70 -2.81
C ILE A 429 -24.15 -11.91 -2.42
N ARG A 430 -23.77 -10.92 -3.22
CA ARG A 430 -22.78 -9.90 -2.85
C ARG A 430 -23.31 -8.52 -3.19
N PHE A 431 -22.87 -7.51 -2.42
CA PHE A 431 -23.10 -6.11 -2.77
C PHE A 431 -21.96 -5.65 -3.69
N VAL A 432 -22.27 -5.47 -4.98
CA VAL A 432 -21.33 -5.32 -6.08
C VAL A 432 -21.47 -3.92 -6.68
N GLY A 433 -20.34 -3.29 -7.00
CA GLY A 433 -20.30 -2.26 -8.03
C GLY A 433 -19.91 -2.89 -9.36
N SER A 434 -20.59 -2.54 -10.44
CA SER A 434 -20.26 -3.03 -11.78
C SER A 434 -20.45 -1.94 -12.82
N MET A 435 -19.60 -1.95 -13.84
CA MET A 435 -19.67 -1.03 -14.97
C MET A 435 -19.28 -1.73 -16.28
N ASP A 436 -19.97 -1.37 -17.34
CA ASP A 436 -19.69 -1.78 -18.72
C ASP A 436 -19.35 -0.53 -19.54
N VAL A 437 -18.18 -0.51 -20.16
CA VAL A 437 -17.63 0.69 -20.81
C VAL A 437 -18.28 0.96 -22.17
N ALA A 438 -18.66 -0.10 -22.90
CA ALA A 438 -19.27 0.02 -24.22
C ALA A 438 -20.69 0.61 -24.15
N SER A 439 -21.51 0.13 -23.22
CA SER A 439 -22.87 0.65 -22.94
C SER A 439 -22.88 1.88 -22.04
N LYS A 440 -21.77 2.16 -21.36
CA LYS A 440 -21.65 3.18 -20.29
C LYS A 440 -22.57 2.93 -19.09
N ALA A 441 -23.04 1.69 -18.93
CA ALA A 441 -23.93 1.31 -17.84
C ALA A 441 -23.12 1.09 -16.55
N LEU A 442 -23.47 1.82 -15.48
CA LEU A 442 -22.97 1.61 -14.13
C LEU A 442 -24.13 1.15 -13.24
N LYS A 443 -23.87 0.25 -12.29
CA LYS A 443 -24.80 -0.07 -11.21
C LYS A 443 -24.08 -0.47 -9.93
N VAL A 444 -24.71 -0.16 -8.79
CA VAL A 444 -24.29 -0.60 -7.46
C VAL A 444 -25.50 -1.25 -6.77
N GLY A 445 -25.36 -2.48 -6.28
CA GLY A 445 -26.43 -3.18 -5.60
C GLY A 445 -26.16 -4.65 -5.31
N LEU A 446 -27.22 -5.39 -4.97
CA LEU A 446 -27.16 -6.82 -4.70
C LEU A 446 -27.22 -7.62 -5.99
N GLU A 447 -26.20 -8.44 -6.20
CA GLU A 447 -26.11 -9.36 -7.34
C GLU A 447 -26.09 -10.81 -6.85
N LYS A 448 -26.85 -11.68 -7.54
CA LYS A 448 -26.81 -13.13 -7.38
C LYS A 448 -25.71 -13.68 -8.30
N LEU A 449 -24.60 -14.11 -7.72
CA LEU A 449 -23.41 -14.59 -8.44
C LEU A 449 -23.27 -16.11 -8.34
N ASP A 450 -22.85 -16.77 -9.41
CA ASP A 450 -22.45 -18.18 -9.36
C ASP A 450 -21.27 -18.37 -8.39
N ALA A 451 -21.22 -19.49 -7.68
CA ALA A 451 -20.19 -19.74 -6.67
C ALA A 451 -18.75 -19.78 -7.24
N SER A 452 -18.60 -20.00 -8.54
CA SER A 452 -17.34 -19.95 -9.29
C SER A 452 -16.97 -18.56 -9.82
N HIS A 453 -17.82 -17.55 -9.66
CA HIS A 453 -17.58 -16.22 -10.19
C HIS A 453 -16.39 -15.54 -9.48
N PRO A 454 -15.48 -14.81 -10.17
CA PRO A 454 -14.24 -14.30 -9.58
C PRO A 454 -14.40 -13.45 -8.31
N ILE A 455 -15.53 -12.75 -8.16
CA ILE A 455 -15.83 -11.91 -6.98
C ILE A 455 -16.72 -12.59 -5.93
N ALA A 456 -17.15 -13.84 -6.15
CA ALA A 456 -17.98 -14.59 -5.21
C ALA A 456 -17.18 -15.22 -4.05
N THR A 457 -15.91 -15.56 -4.29
CA THR A 457 -15.02 -16.35 -3.41
C THR A 457 -14.39 -15.57 -2.25
N LEU A 458 -14.93 -14.39 -1.93
CA LEU A 458 -14.48 -13.54 -0.84
C LEU A 458 -14.55 -14.21 0.53
N LYS A 459 -13.67 -13.77 1.44
CA LYS A 459 -13.66 -14.16 2.84
C LYS A 459 -13.54 -12.93 3.74
N GLY A 460 -14.13 -13.00 4.93
CA GLY A 460 -14.04 -11.92 5.92
C GLY A 460 -14.55 -10.59 5.36
N SER A 461 -13.70 -9.56 5.40
CA SER A 461 -13.95 -8.20 4.92
C SER A 461 -13.09 -7.83 3.70
N ASP A 462 -12.63 -8.82 2.94
CA ASP A 462 -11.86 -8.59 1.71
C ASP A 462 -12.67 -7.77 0.69
N ASN A 463 -11.98 -6.84 0.03
CA ASN A 463 -12.40 -6.26 -1.23
C ASN A 463 -11.82 -7.08 -2.39
N VAL A 464 -12.52 -7.04 -3.53
CA VAL A 464 -12.04 -7.61 -4.79
C VAL A 464 -12.45 -6.70 -5.94
N VAL A 465 -11.56 -6.56 -6.93
CA VAL A 465 -11.82 -5.88 -8.19
C VAL A 465 -11.39 -6.80 -9.32
N ALA A 466 -12.32 -7.09 -10.23
CA ALA A 466 -12.12 -7.86 -11.44
C ALA A 466 -12.14 -6.92 -12.64
N PHE A 467 -11.03 -6.86 -13.38
CA PHE A 467 -10.89 -6.10 -14.61
C PHE A 467 -11.01 -7.03 -15.81
N TYR A 468 -12.01 -6.81 -16.65
CA TYR A 468 -12.13 -7.45 -17.96
C TYR A 468 -11.71 -6.41 -19.01
N THR A 469 -10.78 -6.81 -19.88
CA THR A 469 -10.20 -5.94 -20.92
C THR A 469 -10.09 -6.71 -22.22
N LYS A 470 -9.90 -5.99 -23.32
CA LYS A 470 -9.69 -6.54 -24.65
C LYS A 470 -8.55 -7.57 -24.73
N ARG A 471 -7.49 -7.43 -23.92
CA ARG A 471 -6.38 -8.42 -23.85
C ARG A 471 -6.67 -9.60 -22.93
N TYR A 472 -7.41 -9.39 -21.83
CA TYR A 472 -7.76 -10.44 -20.87
C TYR A 472 -9.01 -11.25 -21.28
N GLY A 473 -9.91 -10.66 -22.07
CA GLY A 473 -11.21 -11.20 -22.45
C GLY A 473 -12.05 -11.59 -21.23
N ASP A 474 -12.71 -12.74 -21.32
CA ASP A 474 -13.52 -13.31 -20.23
C ASP A 474 -12.72 -13.70 -18.97
N ARG A 475 -11.38 -13.69 -19.03
CA ARG A 475 -10.50 -14.08 -17.91
C ARG A 475 -10.03 -12.84 -17.16
N ALA A 476 -10.87 -12.30 -16.29
CA ALA A 476 -10.55 -11.10 -15.52
C ALA A 476 -9.19 -11.15 -14.82
N LEU A 477 -8.47 -10.03 -14.86
CA LEU A 477 -7.41 -9.74 -13.89
C LEU A 477 -8.06 -9.41 -12.55
N VAL A 478 -7.74 -10.17 -11.50
CA VAL A 478 -8.36 -10.03 -10.17
C VAL A 478 -7.36 -9.48 -9.16
N VAL A 479 -7.72 -8.37 -8.51
CA VAL A 479 -7.00 -7.80 -7.37
C VAL A 479 -7.86 -7.99 -6.12
N GLN A 480 -7.38 -8.76 -5.14
CA GLN A 480 -8.10 -9.07 -3.89
C GLN A 480 -7.24 -8.81 -2.66
N GLY A 481 -7.88 -8.35 -1.58
CA GLY A 481 -7.34 -8.36 -0.21
C GLY A 481 -8.13 -7.42 0.69
N ALA A 482 -7.63 -7.17 1.90
CA ALA A 482 -8.27 -6.27 2.86
C ALA A 482 -8.33 -4.83 2.30
N GLY A 483 -9.55 -4.37 1.95
CA GLY A 483 -9.77 -3.06 1.31
C GLY A 483 -10.16 -1.93 2.26
N ALA A 484 -9.92 -2.11 3.56
CA ALA A 484 -10.13 -1.13 4.62
C ALA A 484 -9.16 -1.39 5.78
N GLY A 485 -8.94 -0.38 6.63
CA GLY A 485 -8.04 -0.45 7.79
C GLY A 485 -6.98 0.65 7.75
N ALA A 486 -6.72 1.27 8.91
CA ALA A 486 -5.86 2.46 9.01
C ALA A 486 -4.47 2.25 8.40
N ASP A 487 -3.79 1.15 8.75
CA ASP A 487 -2.45 0.83 8.27
C ASP A 487 -2.40 0.52 6.77
N LEU A 488 -3.40 -0.16 6.22
CA LEU A 488 -3.44 -0.52 4.80
C LEU A 488 -3.73 0.70 3.93
N THR A 489 -4.68 1.54 4.34
CA THR A 489 -4.94 2.83 3.68
C THR A 489 -3.71 3.73 3.74
N ALA A 490 -3.05 3.84 4.90
CA ALA A 490 -1.83 4.61 5.07
C ALA A 490 -0.66 4.10 4.21
N MET A 491 -0.53 2.78 4.06
CA MET A 491 0.48 2.16 3.21
C MET A 491 0.29 2.56 1.73
N GLY A 492 -0.94 2.60 1.23
CA GLY A 492 -1.24 3.08 -0.12
C GLY A 492 -0.86 4.56 -0.30
N VAL A 493 -1.14 5.42 0.69
CA VAL A 493 -0.76 6.84 0.66
C VAL A 493 0.76 7.01 0.71
N LEU A 494 1.46 6.21 1.51
CA LEU A 494 2.93 6.23 1.57
C LEU A 494 3.57 5.71 0.27
N SER A 495 2.98 4.68 -0.36
CA SER A 495 3.36 4.23 -1.70
C SER A 495 3.24 5.36 -2.72
N ASP A 496 2.14 6.12 -2.68
CA ASP A 496 1.94 7.30 -3.53
C ASP A 496 2.95 8.43 -3.25
N VAL A 497 3.33 8.64 -1.99
CA VAL A 497 4.42 9.57 -1.63
C VAL A 497 5.76 9.12 -2.22
N ILE A 498 6.08 7.83 -2.14
CA ILE A 498 7.32 7.27 -2.71
C ILE A 498 7.32 7.44 -4.24
N LYS A 499 6.19 7.13 -4.91
CA LYS A 499 5.99 7.36 -6.35
C LYS A 499 6.23 8.83 -6.74
N ILE A 500 5.86 9.80 -5.90
CA ILE A 500 6.15 11.22 -6.14
C ILE A 500 7.64 11.51 -5.98
N ILE A 501 8.26 11.09 -4.88
CA ILE A 501 9.69 11.30 -4.59
C ILE A 501 10.59 10.76 -5.71
N GLU A 502 10.25 9.60 -6.28
CA GLU A 502 10.99 8.99 -7.39
C GLU A 502 10.88 9.76 -8.72
N ARG A 503 9.86 10.62 -8.87
CA ARG A 503 9.57 11.41 -10.08
C ARG A 503 10.04 12.87 -9.99
N ILE A 504 10.32 13.35 -8.79
CA ILE A 504 11.01 14.61 -8.54
C ILE A 504 12.49 14.41 -8.94
N LYS A 505 13.11 15.43 -9.56
CA LYS A 505 14.44 15.36 -10.17
C LYS A 505 15.53 16.03 -9.36
#